data_AF-A0A060CGG3-F1
#
_entry.id   AF-A0A060CGG3-F1
#
_cell.length_a   1.000
_cell.length_b   1.000
_cell.length_c   1.000
_cell.angle_alpha   90.00
_cell.angle_beta   90.00
_cell.angle_gamma   90.00
#
_symmetry.space_group_name_H-M   'P 1'
#
loop_
_entity.id
_entity.type
_entity.pdbx_description
1 polymer ?
#
loop_
_entity_poly.entity_id
_entity_poly.type
_entity_poly.pdbx_seq_one_letter_code
_entity_poly.pdbx_strand_id
1 'polypeptide(L)'
;MKIKNPVLPGFNADPSFIRVDDTYYIANSTFEWFPGVRLHESKDLVHWTLLPSPLSTTKLLNMVGNPSSGGIWAPDLSYADGKFWLIYTDVKVTEGPFKDVTNYLTTSTNIHGPGQIPLLLTVLDLMHHYSMMMMDVST
;
A
#
# COMPACT_ATOMS: atom_id res chain seq x y z
N MET A 1 -25.64 -9.59 9.58
CA MET A 1 -25.68 -9.58 8.10
C MET A 1 -24.53 -10.47 7.59
N LYS A 2 -24.61 -11.08 6.40
CA LYS A 2 -23.52 -11.90 5.84
C LYS A 2 -22.63 -11.03 4.93
N ILE A 3 -21.34 -11.36 4.85
CA ILE A 3 -20.41 -10.76 3.88
C ILE A 3 -20.90 -11.06 2.46
N LYS A 4 -20.88 -10.05 1.58
CA LYS A 4 -21.14 -10.19 0.15
C LYS A 4 -19.94 -9.67 -0.64
N ASN A 5 -19.31 -10.55 -1.39
CA ASN A 5 -18.16 -10.19 -2.21
C ASN A 5 -18.54 -9.54 -3.55
N PRO A 6 -17.68 -8.66 -4.09
CA PRO A 6 -16.47 -8.11 -3.44
C PRO A 6 -16.84 -7.10 -2.35
N VAL A 7 -16.18 -7.18 -1.19
CA VAL A 7 -16.40 -6.22 -0.08
C VAL A 7 -15.93 -4.81 -0.43
N LEU A 8 -14.92 -4.70 -1.30
CA LEU A 8 -14.43 -3.46 -1.89
C LEU A 8 -14.52 -3.56 -3.43
N PRO A 9 -15.64 -3.17 -4.06
CA PRO A 9 -15.81 -3.25 -5.51
C PRO A 9 -14.95 -2.23 -6.26
N GLY A 10 -14.68 -2.48 -7.55
CA GLY A 10 -13.93 -1.57 -8.41
C GLY A 10 -12.41 -1.72 -8.25
N PHE A 11 -11.66 -0.64 -8.49
CA PHE A 11 -10.20 -0.62 -8.46
C PHE A 11 -9.66 -0.66 -7.01
N ASN A 12 -9.62 -1.85 -6.40
CA ASN A 12 -9.09 -2.10 -5.05
C ASN A 12 -8.23 -3.38 -5.07
N ALA A 13 -7.06 -3.30 -5.70
CA ALA A 13 -6.13 -4.42 -5.80
C ALA A 13 -5.26 -4.57 -4.54
N ASP A 14 -4.61 -5.72 -4.40
CA ASP A 14 -3.59 -6.01 -3.39
C ASP A 14 -4.00 -5.68 -1.94
N PRO A 15 -5.06 -6.33 -1.40
CA PRO A 15 -5.53 -6.02 -0.05
C PRO A 15 -4.52 -6.49 1.02
N SER A 16 -3.91 -5.55 1.72
CA SER A 16 -3.23 -5.81 2.99
C SER A 16 -4.20 -5.60 4.14
N PHE A 17 -4.47 -6.65 4.91
CA PHE A 17 -5.54 -6.72 5.91
C PHE A 17 -4.98 -6.86 7.32
N ILE A 18 -5.46 -6.03 8.25
CA ILE A 18 -5.13 -6.14 9.68
C ILE A 18 -6.32 -5.91 10.58
N ARG A 19 -6.18 -6.28 11.85
CA ARG A 19 -7.09 -5.93 12.93
C ARG A 19 -6.33 -5.21 14.04
N VAL A 20 -6.87 -4.10 14.53
CA VAL A 20 -6.42 -3.39 15.73
C VAL A 20 -7.63 -3.26 16.65
N ASP A 21 -7.56 -3.90 17.82
CA ASP A 21 -8.69 -4.03 18.73
C ASP A 21 -9.94 -4.51 17.97
N ASP A 22 -11.06 -3.79 18.06
CA ASP A 22 -12.32 -4.16 17.40
C ASP A 22 -12.48 -3.58 16.00
N THR A 23 -11.42 -3.03 15.38
CA THR A 23 -11.45 -2.47 14.02
C THR A 23 -10.58 -3.26 13.06
N TYR A 24 -11.10 -3.50 11.86
CA TYR A 24 -10.39 -4.10 10.73
C TYR A 24 -10.03 -3.04 9.71
N TYR A 25 -8.87 -3.18 9.09
CA TYR A 25 -8.37 -2.25 8.07
C TYR A 25 -7.95 -3.00 6.82
N ILE A 26 -8.18 -2.39 5.65
CA ILE A 26 -7.62 -2.85 4.37
C ILE A 26 -6.89 -1.68 3.71
N ALA A 27 -5.63 -1.89 3.37
CA ALA A 27 -4.86 -1.05 2.47
C ALA A 27 -4.80 -1.68 1.07
N ASN A 28 -5.06 -0.89 0.02
CA ASN A 28 -5.01 -1.31 -1.37
C ASN A 28 -4.01 -0.46 -2.16
N SER A 29 -3.42 -1.07 -3.21
CA SER A 29 -2.60 -0.35 -4.18
C SER A 29 -3.39 0.71 -4.93
N THR A 30 -2.71 1.78 -5.36
CA THR A 30 -3.31 2.91 -6.10
C THR A 30 -2.59 3.22 -7.40
N PHE A 31 -1.47 2.57 -7.67
CA PHE A 31 -0.60 2.82 -8.82
C PHE A 31 -0.29 4.32 -8.97
N GLU A 32 -0.54 4.90 -10.14
CA GLU A 32 -0.32 6.32 -10.45
C GLU A 32 -1.35 7.27 -9.82
N TRP A 33 -2.42 6.75 -9.22
CA TRP A 33 -3.46 7.60 -8.62
C TRP A 33 -3.01 8.19 -7.29
N PHE A 34 -3.16 9.51 -7.17
CA PHE A 34 -2.84 10.29 -5.99
C PHE A 34 -4.12 10.84 -5.35
N PRO A 35 -4.27 10.85 -4.01
CA PRO A 35 -3.30 10.44 -2.99
C PRO A 35 -3.11 8.90 -2.91
N GLY A 36 -1.92 8.45 -2.51
CA GLY A 36 -1.49 7.06 -2.66
C GLY A 36 -1.87 6.13 -1.50
N VAL A 37 -2.07 4.84 -1.79
CA VAL A 37 -2.64 3.83 -0.88
C VAL A 37 -4.09 4.18 -0.48
N ARG A 38 -5.02 3.31 -0.87
CA ARG A 38 -6.42 3.45 -0.44
C ARG A 38 -6.64 2.66 0.82
N LEU A 39 -7.27 3.29 1.81
CA LEU A 39 -7.43 2.72 3.14
C LEU A 39 -8.91 2.64 3.50
N HIS A 40 -9.36 1.48 3.95
CA HIS A 40 -10.73 1.29 4.45
C HIS A 40 -10.72 0.73 5.86
N GLU A 41 -11.76 1.04 6.63
CA GLU A 41 -12.01 0.43 7.93
C GLU A 41 -13.38 -0.25 8.00
N SER A 42 -13.47 -1.25 8.88
CA SER A 42 -14.72 -1.93 9.20
C SER A 42 -14.73 -2.38 10.65
N LYS A 43 -15.92 -2.42 11.27
CA LYS A 43 -16.14 -3.05 12.58
C LYS A 43 -16.74 -4.45 12.48
N ASP A 44 -17.30 -4.80 11.32
CA ASP A 44 -18.11 -6.01 11.15
C ASP A 44 -17.72 -6.86 9.93
N LEU A 45 -16.68 -6.47 9.19
CA LEU A 45 -16.20 -7.08 7.94
C LEU A 45 -17.20 -7.02 6.76
N VAL A 46 -18.39 -6.48 6.98
CA VAL A 46 -19.47 -6.39 5.99
C VAL A 46 -19.51 -4.98 5.40
N HIS A 47 -19.48 -3.97 6.26
CA HIS A 47 -19.55 -2.56 5.85
C HIS A 47 -18.19 -1.92 5.99
N TRP A 48 -17.73 -1.31 4.91
CA TRP A 48 -16.41 -0.71 4.81
C TRP A 48 -16.53 0.78 4.54
N THR A 49 -15.77 1.58 5.28
CA THR A 49 -15.72 3.04 5.14
C THR A 49 -14.34 3.46 4.63
N LEU A 50 -14.31 4.31 3.60
CA LEU A 50 -13.08 4.88 3.07
C LEU A 50 -12.49 5.89 4.06
N LEU A 51 -11.20 5.75 4.36
CA LEU A 51 -10.41 6.66 5.19
C LEU A 51 -9.55 7.61 4.35
N PRO A 52 -9.07 8.72 4.94
CA PRO A 52 -8.04 9.54 4.32
C PRO A 52 -6.81 8.71 3.95
N SER A 53 -6.26 8.97 2.77
CA SER A 53 -5.07 8.28 2.29
C SER A 53 -3.82 8.70 3.10
N PRO A 54 -2.95 7.73 3.47
CA PRO A 54 -1.73 8.01 4.23
C PRO A 54 -0.67 8.75 3.41
N LEU A 55 -0.64 8.58 2.07
CA LEU A 55 0.34 9.19 1.17
C LEU A 55 -0.24 10.41 0.44
N SER A 56 -0.56 11.45 1.22
CA SER A 56 -1.31 12.63 0.77
C SER A 56 -0.46 13.87 0.47
N THR A 57 0.88 13.76 0.54
CA THR A 57 1.79 14.87 0.21
C THR A 57 2.92 14.42 -0.70
N THR A 58 3.49 15.35 -1.47
CA THR A 58 4.64 15.08 -2.36
C THR A 58 5.94 14.75 -1.61
N LYS A 59 6.02 15.07 -0.31
CA LYS A 59 7.13 14.62 0.55
C LYS A 59 7.07 13.12 0.84
N LEU A 60 5.87 12.56 0.86
CA LEU A 60 5.63 11.12 1.02
C LEU A 60 5.69 10.40 -0.32
N LEU A 61 5.12 10.99 -1.37
CA LEU A 61 4.96 10.33 -2.65
C LEU A 61 4.99 11.34 -3.79
N ASN A 62 6.07 11.33 -4.57
CA ASN A 62 6.19 12.12 -5.79
C ASN A 62 6.22 11.20 -7.02
N MET A 63 5.09 11.16 -7.73
CA MET A 63 4.89 10.31 -8.91
C MET A 63 4.85 11.12 -10.22
N VAL A 64 5.30 12.38 -10.20
CA VAL A 64 5.41 13.17 -11.44
C VAL A 64 6.35 12.44 -12.39
N GLY A 65 5.84 12.06 -13.57
CA GLY A 65 6.58 11.33 -14.59
C GLY A 65 6.58 9.80 -14.43
N ASN A 66 5.88 9.23 -13.45
CA ASN A 66 5.72 7.78 -13.36
C ASN A 66 4.96 7.22 -14.58
N PRO A 67 5.29 5.99 -15.03
CA PRO A 67 4.55 5.34 -16.10
C PRO A 67 3.14 4.95 -15.63
N SER A 68 2.25 4.70 -16.59
CA SER A 68 0.96 4.08 -16.30
C SER A 68 1.15 2.75 -15.58
N SER A 69 0.31 2.48 -14.57
CA SER A 69 0.45 1.33 -13.66
C SER A 69 1.79 1.28 -12.88
N GLY A 70 2.58 2.36 -12.88
CA GLY A 70 3.71 2.55 -11.97
C GLY A 70 3.24 3.06 -10.61
N GLY A 71 4.12 3.71 -9.85
CA GLY A 71 3.74 4.29 -8.55
C GLY A 71 3.43 3.23 -7.50
N ILE A 72 2.32 3.40 -6.79
CA ILE A 72 1.98 2.59 -5.61
C ILE A 72 1.51 1.19 -5.97
N TRP A 73 2.44 0.25 -5.93
CA TRP A 73 2.14 -1.18 -5.97
C TRP A 73 1.71 -1.69 -4.59
N ALA A 74 1.49 -3.01 -4.47
CA ALA A 74 1.00 -3.70 -3.28
C ALA A 74 1.57 -3.11 -1.97
N PRO A 75 0.73 -2.48 -1.13
CA PRO A 75 1.16 -2.01 0.18
C PRO A 75 1.17 -3.17 1.19
N ASP A 76 1.91 -2.98 2.28
CA ASP A 76 1.80 -3.82 3.47
C ASP A 76 1.52 -2.93 4.69
N LEU A 77 0.36 -3.15 5.32
CA LEU A 77 -0.05 -2.47 6.54
C LEU A 77 0.05 -3.46 7.70
N SER A 78 0.72 -3.05 8.78
CA SER A 78 0.83 -3.82 10.01
C SER A 78 0.64 -2.94 11.24
N TYR A 79 0.41 -3.55 12.40
CA TYR A 79 0.26 -2.84 13.67
C TYR A 79 1.07 -3.53 14.77
N ALA A 80 1.95 -2.77 15.42
CA ALA A 80 2.77 -3.21 16.53
C ALA A 80 3.22 -1.98 17.34
N ASP A 81 3.49 -2.17 18.63
CA ASP A 81 4.06 -1.13 19.51
C ASP A 81 3.26 0.19 19.53
N GLY A 82 1.92 0.08 19.48
CA GLY A 82 1.02 1.24 19.49
C GLY A 82 1.03 2.07 18.20
N LYS A 83 1.56 1.50 17.09
CA LYS A 83 1.72 2.19 15.81
C LYS A 83 1.25 1.32 14.65
N PHE A 84 0.70 1.99 13.66
CA PHE A 84 0.55 1.47 12.31
C PHE A 84 1.88 1.62 11.58
N TRP A 85 2.25 0.58 10.84
CA TRP A 85 3.44 0.51 10.01
C TRP A 85 2.96 0.27 8.58
N LEU A 86 3.34 1.14 7.66
CA LEU A 86 2.97 1.04 6.25
C LEU A 86 4.23 0.95 5.41
N ILE A 87 4.42 -0.21 4.79
CA ILE A 87 5.38 -0.37 3.70
C ILE A 87 4.66 -0.11 2.39
N TYR A 88 5.26 0.70 1.52
CA TYR A 88 4.74 0.96 0.18
C TYR A 88 5.88 1.05 -0.83
N THR A 89 5.54 0.83 -2.09
CA THR A 89 6.51 0.75 -3.18
C THR A 89 6.20 1.83 -4.20
N ASP A 90 7.20 2.59 -4.64
CA ASP A 90 7.10 3.49 -5.80
C ASP A 90 7.84 2.86 -6.99
N VAL A 91 7.07 2.37 -7.96
CA VAL A 91 7.58 1.72 -9.17
C VAL A 91 7.80 2.75 -10.27
N LYS A 92 9.05 2.86 -10.73
CA LYS A 92 9.46 3.81 -11.78
C LYS A 92 9.55 3.17 -13.16
N VAL A 93 9.76 1.85 -13.24
CA VAL A 93 9.84 1.11 -14.51
C VAL A 93 8.86 -0.06 -14.49
N THR A 94 7.93 -0.07 -15.43
CA THR A 94 6.88 -1.09 -15.57
C THR A 94 7.06 -2.00 -16.79
N GLU A 95 8.02 -1.73 -17.68
CA GLU A 95 8.26 -2.51 -18.88
C GLU A 95 9.76 -2.83 -19.05
N GLY A 96 10.06 -3.85 -19.85
CA GLY A 96 11.42 -4.31 -20.07
C GLY A 96 11.93 -5.27 -18.99
N PRO A 97 13.24 -5.58 -19.01
CA PRO A 97 13.82 -6.63 -18.18
C PRO A 97 14.01 -6.25 -16.71
N PHE A 98 13.92 -4.96 -16.37
CA PHE A 98 14.14 -4.45 -15.01
C PHE A 98 12.86 -3.85 -14.43
N LYS A 99 12.79 -3.87 -13.11
CA LYS A 99 11.76 -3.19 -12.32
C LYS A 99 12.46 -2.30 -11.30
N ASP A 100 12.70 -1.06 -11.70
CA ASP A 100 13.24 -0.06 -10.79
C ASP A 100 12.13 0.34 -9.82
N VAL A 101 12.30 -0.08 -8.57
CA VAL A 101 11.35 0.14 -7.48
C VAL A 101 12.07 0.67 -6.26
N THR A 102 11.39 1.48 -5.47
CA THR A 102 11.87 1.86 -4.13
C THR A 102 10.80 1.55 -3.11
N ASN A 103 11.18 0.80 -2.07
CA ASN A 103 10.32 0.49 -0.93
C ASN A 103 10.55 1.54 0.17
N TYR A 104 9.47 1.98 0.81
CA TYR A 104 9.49 2.99 1.86
C TYR A 104 8.74 2.46 3.08
N LEU A 105 9.03 3.02 4.26
CA LEU A 105 8.24 2.83 5.47
C LEU A 105 7.72 4.17 5.97
N THR A 106 6.47 4.20 6.38
CA THR A 106 5.94 5.26 7.24
C THR A 106 5.25 4.64 8.44
N THR A 107 5.18 5.39 9.53
CA THR A 107 4.47 4.95 10.73
C THR A 107 3.53 6.05 11.21
N SER A 108 2.48 5.66 11.91
CA SER A 108 1.57 6.60 12.55
C SER A 108 0.94 5.97 13.78
N THR A 109 0.71 6.74 14.84
CA THR A 109 -0.12 6.33 15.98
C THR A 109 -1.61 6.55 15.72
N ASN A 110 -1.98 7.20 14.61
CA ASN A 110 -3.37 7.49 14.25
C ASN A 110 -3.61 7.16 12.77
N ILE A 111 -4.47 6.18 12.51
CA ILE A 111 -4.83 5.71 11.17
C ILE A 111 -5.66 6.71 10.36
N HIS A 112 -6.33 7.66 11.03
CA HIS A 112 -7.13 8.72 10.39
C HIS A 112 -6.34 10.00 10.14
N GLY A 113 -5.15 10.12 10.73
CA GLY A 113 -4.29 11.29 10.58
C GLY A 113 -3.40 11.19 9.34
N PRO A 114 -2.84 12.32 8.85
CA PRO A 114 -1.76 12.24 7.87
C PRO A 114 -0.64 11.38 8.45
N GLY A 115 -0.10 10.44 7.66
CA GLY A 115 1.03 9.64 8.08
C GLY A 115 2.15 10.53 8.60
N GLN A 116 2.80 10.15 9.71
CA GLN A 116 3.98 10.88 10.14
C GLN A 116 5.08 10.71 9.07
N ILE A 117 5.98 11.70 9.00
CA ILE A 117 7.05 11.83 8.00
C ILE A 117 7.66 10.46 7.66
N PRO A 118 7.81 10.09 6.37
CA PRO A 118 8.29 8.77 6.00
C PRO A 118 9.72 8.59 6.51
N LEU A 119 10.00 7.42 7.08
CA LEU A 119 11.37 6.98 7.28
C LEU A 119 11.75 6.22 6.02
N LEU A 120 12.69 6.76 5.23
CA LEU A 120 13.25 6.02 4.10
C LEU A 120 13.86 4.73 4.63
N LEU A 121 13.24 3.58 4.34
CA LEU A 121 13.94 2.31 4.39
C LEU A 121 14.81 2.26 3.14
N THR A 122 16.07 2.67 3.27
CA THR A 122 17.08 2.21 2.32
C THR A 122 17.28 0.73 2.61
N VAL A 123 16.46 -0.12 1.99
CA VAL A 123 16.84 -1.51 1.81
C VAL A 123 17.97 -1.47 0.79
N LEU A 124 19.20 -1.67 1.27
CA LEU A 124 20.33 -2.11 0.45
C LEU A 124 19.81 -3.15 -0.55
N ASP A 125 19.98 -2.89 -1.84
CA ASP A 125 20.29 -3.82 -2.94
C ASP A 125 19.92 -5.32 -2.76
N LEU A 126 18.73 -5.60 -2.23
CA LEU A 126 18.21 -6.95 -2.03
C LEU A 126 17.32 -7.38 -3.21
N MET A 127 17.00 -6.45 -4.13
CA MET A 127 16.16 -6.70 -5.31
C MET A 127 16.91 -7.38 -6.46
N HIS A 128 18.24 -7.52 -6.43
CA HIS A 128 18.95 -8.37 -7.39
C HIS A 128 18.60 -9.86 -7.27
N HIS A 129 17.91 -10.30 -6.22
CA HIS A 129 17.52 -11.71 -6.04
C HIS A 129 16.01 -11.98 -6.01
N TYR A 130 15.16 -11.00 -5.69
CA TYR A 130 13.70 -11.23 -5.63
C TYR A 130 12.96 -10.95 -6.95
N SER A 131 13.57 -10.25 -7.90
CA SER A 131 12.96 -10.06 -9.22
C SER A 131 12.71 -11.37 -9.98
N MET A 132 13.37 -12.47 -9.57
CA MET A 132 13.22 -13.79 -10.20
C MET A 132 12.05 -14.62 -9.63
N MET A 133 11.54 -14.30 -8.44
CA MET A 133 10.54 -15.15 -7.76
C MET A 133 9.09 -14.80 -8.10
N MET A 134 8.82 -13.57 -8.58
CA MET A 134 7.49 -13.17 -9.08
C MET A 134 7.25 -13.50 -10.57
N MET A 135 8.22 -14.12 -11.24
CA MET A 135 8.11 -14.52 -12.66
C MET A 135 7.68 -15.98 -12.86
N ASP A 136 7.48 -16.77 -11.80
CA ASP A 136 7.04 -18.17 -11.91
C ASP A 136 5.58 -18.35 -11.48
N VAL A 137 4.67 -17.69 -12.20
CA VAL A 137 3.25 -18.10 -12.23
C VAL A 137 2.69 -17.93 -13.64
N SER A 138 3.32 -18.60 -14.61
CA SER A 138 2.69 -18.85 -15.91
C SER A 138 3.15 -20.20 -16.47
N THR A 139 2.44 -21.24 -16.06
CA THR A 139 2.22 -22.43 -16.90
C THR A 139 0.91 -22.26 -17.66
#